data_AF-A0A401YQW9-F1
#
_entry.id   AF-A0A401YQW9-F1
#
_cell.length_a   1.000
_cell.length_b   1.000
_cell.length_c   1.000
_cell.angle_alpha   90.00
_cell.angle_beta   90.00
_cell.angle_gamma   90.00
#
_symmetry.space_group_name_H-M   'P 1'
#
loop_
_entity.id
_entity.type
_entity.pdbx_description
1 polymer ?
#
loop_
_entity_poly.entity_id
_entity_poly.type
_entity_poly.pdbx_seq_one_letter_code
_entity_poly.pdbx_strand_id
1 'polypeptide(L)'
;MVELGYRLRKAPWGVGYATEGSRALIDKGFAELGVERVTANTMTVNTGSRRVMEKVGLTFVRTFFEDWPEEIEGSEHGDVEYELTRDRWQRR
;
A
#
# COMPACT_ATOMS: atom_id res chain seq x y z
N MET A 1 5.55 -10.93 8.28
CA MET A 1 4.75 -9.81 7.73
C MET A 1 5.70 -8.68 7.43
N VAL A 2 5.53 -7.99 6.31
CA VAL A 2 6.35 -6.83 5.92
C VAL A 2 5.44 -5.71 5.43
N GLU A 3 5.91 -4.47 5.55
CA GLU A 3 5.22 -3.29 5.05
C GLU A 3 5.77 -2.89 3.68
N LEU A 4 4.89 -2.53 2.75
CA LEU A 4 5.20 -1.94 1.46
C LEU A 4 5.05 -0.42 1.52
N GLY A 5 6.16 0.29 1.32
CA GLY A 5 6.20 1.74 1.15
C GLY A 5 6.84 2.16 -0.16
N TYR A 6 6.42 3.31 -0.71
CA TYR A 6 7.03 3.91 -1.90
C TYR A 6 6.83 5.43 -1.91
N ARG A 7 7.79 6.14 -2.49
CA ARG A 7 7.73 7.59 -2.70
C ARG A 7 8.45 7.92 -4.00
N LEU A 8 7.78 8.67 -4.88
CA LEU A 8 8.29 9.08 -6.18
C LEU A 8 8.23 10.59 -6.32
N ARG A 9 9.13 11.17 -7.13
CA ARG A 9 9.03 12.58 -7.54
C ARG A 9 7.68 12.82 -8.24
N LYS A 10 7.12 14.03 -8.10
CA LYS A 10 5.80 14.39 -8.65
C LYS A 10 5.73 14.35 -10.17
N ALA A 11 6.82 14.71 -10.86
CA ALA A 11 6.85 14.82 -12.32
C ALA A 11 6.39 13.53 -13.04
N PRO A 12 6.84 12.32 -12.66
CA PRO A 12 6.35 11.08 -13.28
C PRO A 12 5.13 10.44 -12.59
N TRP A 13 4.21 11.22 -12.02
CA TRP A 13 2.96 10.64 -11.49
C TRP A 13 1.99 10.30 -12.62
N GLY A 14 1.11 9.31 -12.40
CA GLY A 14 0.08 8.92 -13.37
C GLY A 14 0.52 7.98 -14.50
N VAL A 15 1.82 7.66 -14.62
CA VAL A 15 2.36 6.76 -15.67
C VAL A 15 2.61 5.32 -15.21
N GLY A 16 2.29 4.99 -13.96
CA GLY A 16 2.28 3.60 -13.47
C GLY A 16 3.52 3.11 -12.71
N TYR A 17 4.58 3.92 -12.57
CA TYR A 17 5.81 3.47 -11.89
C TYR A 17 5.61 3.00 -10.44
N ALA A 18 4.73 3.65 -9.68
CA ALA A 18 4.42 3.20 -8.32
C ALA A 18 3.82 1.78 -8.35
N THR A 19 2.87 1.54 -9.25
CA THR A 19 2.25 0.21 -9.43
C THR A 19 3.26 -0.83 -9.89
N GLU A 20 4.11 -0.50 -10.86
CA GLU A 20 5.15 -1.39 -11.37
C GLU A 20 6.14 -1.79 -10.27
N GLY A 21 6.72 -0.79 -9.57
CA GLY A 21 7.67 -1.02 -8.49
C GLY A 21 7.04 -1.80 -7.33
N SER A 22 5.83 -1.43 -6.92
CA SER A 22 5.10 -2.16 -5.87
C SER A 22 4.84 -3.62 -6.24
N ARG A 23 4.47 -3.91 -7.50
CA ARG A 23 4.24 -5.28 -7.96
C ARG A 23 5.54 -6.10 -7.92
N ALA A 24 6.64 -5.54 -8.42
CA ALA A 24 7.94 -6.22 -8.39
C ALA A 24 8.40 -6.55 -6.95
N LEU A 25 8.19 -5.63 -6.00
CA LEU A 25 8.53 -5.87 -4.60
C LEU A 25 7.64 -6.95 -3.94
N ILE A 26 6.34 -6.92 -4.23
CA ILE A 26 5.39 -7.93 -3.76
C ILE A 26 5.77 -9.32 -4.29
N ASP A 27 6.02 -9.43 -5.59
CA ASP A 27 6.36 -10.69 -6.25
C ASP A 27 7.66 -11.26 -5.66
N LYS A 28 8.69 -10.43 -5.49
CA LYS A 28 9.93 -10.83 -4.83
C LYS A 28 9.69 -11.30 -3.40
N GLY A 29 8.87 -10.57 -2.64
CA GLY A 29 8.51 -10.92 -1.27
C GLY A 29 7.93 -12.33 -1.17
N PHE A 30 6.92 -12.63 -2.00
CA PHE A 30 6.22 -13.92 -1.97
C PHE A 30 6.99 -15.07 -2.63
N ALA A 31 7.72 -14.80 -3.72
CA ALA A 31 8.41 -15.82 -4.50
C ALA A 31 9.76 -16.22 -3.90
N GLU A 32 10.54 -15.26 -3.39
CA GLU A 32 11.93 -15.48 -3.02
C GLU A 32 12.20 -15.33 -1.52
N LEU A 33 11.50 -14.40 -0.85
CA LEU A 33 11.85 -13.99 0.52
C LEU A 33 11.01 -14.66 1.61
N GLY A 34 10.10 -15.58 1.24
CA GLY A 34 9.27 -16.30 2.20
C GLY A 34 8.29 -15.41 2.97
N VAL A 35 7.90 -14.25 2.41
CA VAL A 35 6.89 -13.38 3.01
C VAL A 35 5.54 -14.07 2.95
N GLU A 36 4.79 -14.05 4.04
CA GLU A 36 3.42 -14.63 4.08
C GLU A 36 2.31 -13.57 3.98
N ARG A 37 2.63 -12.32 4.31
CA ARG A 37 1.69 -11.18 4.30
C ARG A 37 2.43 -9.87 4.05
N VAL A 38 1.93 -9.10 3.08
CA VAL A 38 2.35 -7.72 2.78
C VAL A 38 1.24 -6.78 3.22
N THR A 39 1.57 -5.73 3.94
CA THR A 39 0.62 -4.64 4.29
C THR A 39 1.09 -3.30 3.77
N ALA A 40 0.18 -2.35 3.64
CA ALA A 40 0.51 -0.98 3.30
C ALA A 40 -0.51 -0.03 3.93
N ASN A 41 -0.04 1.09 4.47
CA ASN A 41 -0.88 2.09 5.14
C ASN A 41 -0.74 3.44 4.46
N THR A 42 -1.80 4.24 4.50
CA THR A 42 -1.77 5.64 4.04
C THR A 42 -2.97 6.40 4.59
N MET A 43 -2.91 7.74 4.62
CA MET A 43 -4.06 8.57 4.98
C MET A 43 -5.26 8.25 4.08
N THR A 44 -6.46 8.23 4.66
CA THR A 44 -7.71 8.00 3.93
C THR A 44 -7.83 8.92 2.71
N VAL A 45 -7.40 10.18 2.84
CA VAL A 45 -7.45 11.17 1.75
C VAL A 45 -6.44 10.93 0.62
N ASN A 46 -5.42 10.07 0.81
CA ASN A 46 -4.41 9.77 -0.19
C ASN A 46 -4.92 8.77 -1.25
N THR A 47 -5.83 9.23 -2.09
CA THR A 47 -6.45 8.42 -3.15
C THR A 47 -5.46 7.86 -4.16
N GLY A 48 -4.32 8.52 -4.39
CA GLY A 48 -3.27 8.05 -5.29
C GLY A 48 -2.61 6.77 -4.78
N SER A 49 -2.20 6.77 -3.51
CA SER A 49 -1.61 5.61 -2.85
C SER A 49 -2.61 4.44 -2.74
N ARG A 50 -3.85 4.72 -2.34
CA ARG A 50 -4.93 3.72 -2.26
C ARG A 50 -5.18 3.04 -3.62
N ARG A 51 -5.22 3.79 -4.71
CA ARG A 51 -5.35 3.24 -6.07
C ARG A 51 -4.17 2.34 -6.45
N VAL A 52 -2.95 2.66 -6.03
CA VAL A 52 -1.79 1.80 -6.28
C VAL A 52 -1.93 0.50 -5.51
N MET A 53 -2.26 0.56 -4.21
CA MET A 53 -2.52 -0.62 -3.36
C MET A 53 -3.55 -1.55 -3.99
N GLU A 54 -4.68 -1.00 -4.45
CA GLU A 54 -5.74 -1.74 -5.14
C GLU A 54 -5.26 -2.35 -6.47
N LYS A 55 -4.46 -1.63 -7.27
CA LYS A 55 -3.95 -2.14 -8.57
C LYS A 55 -2.91 -3.26 -8.44
N VAL A 56 -2.16 -3.28 -7.34
CA VAL A 56 -1.30 -4.43 -7.00
C VAL A 56 -2.07 -5.50 -6.20
N GLY A 57 -3.37 -5.26 -6.01
CA GLY A 57 -4.40 -6.13 -5.45
C GLY A 57 -4.26 -6.40 -3.95
N LEU A 58 -3.63 -5.49 -3.22
CA LEU A 58 -3.91 -5.41 -1.80
C LEU A 58 -5.40 -5.06 -1.62
N THR A 59 -6.01 -5.57 -0.56
CA THR A 59 -7.41 -5.34 -0.21
C THR A 59 -7.50 -4.56 1.09
N PHE A 60 -8.47 -3.65 1.17
CA PHE A 60 -8.76 -2.88 2.38
C PHE A 60 -9.04 -3.79 3.58
N VAL A 61 -8.43 -3.46 4.72
CA VAL A 61 -8.60 -4.17 6.00
C VAL A 61 -9.43 -3.33 6.96
N ARG A 62 -9.00 -2.09 7.22
CA ARG A 62 -9.65 -1.20 8.19
C ARG A 62 -9.24 0.26 8.00
N THR A 63 -10.03 1.15 8.58
CA THR A 63 -9.64 2.53 8.89
C THR A 63 -9.25 2.61 10.35
N PHE A 64 -8.19 3.35 10.67
CA PHE A 64 -7.72 3.59 12.03
C PHE A 64 -7.30 5.05 12.19
N PHE A 65 -7.19 5.52 13.43
CA PHE A 65 -6.84 6.90 13.75
C PHE A 65 -5.59 6.87 14.62
N GLU A 66 -4.49 7.37 14.09
CA GLU A 66 -3.26 7.56 14.85
C GLU A 66 -3.20 8.95 15.46
N ASP A 67 -2.67 9.01 16.67
CA ASP A 67 -2.47 10.26 17.40
C ASP A 67 -1.16 10.89 16.90
N TRP A 68 -1.27 11.76 15.90
CA TRP A 68 -0.13 12.49 15.35
C TRP A 68 0.03 13.84 16.07
N PRO A 69 1.26 14.24 16.41
CA PRO A 69 1.50 15.52 17.10
C PRO A 69 1.17 16.75 16.24
N GLU A 70 1.01 16.57 14.93
CA GLU A 70 0.66 17.61 13.98
C GLU A 70 -0.64 17.25 13.25
N GLU A 71 -1.62 18.16 13.28
CA GLU A 71 -2.83 18.03 12.48
C GLU A 71 -2.50 18.34 11.02
N ILE A 72 -2.69 17.35 10.14
CA ILE A 72 -2.52 17.47 8.69
C ILE A 72 -3.90 17.45 8.08
N GLU A 73 -4.20 18.35 7.13
CA GLU A 73 -5.49 18.34 6.43
C GLU A 73 -5.84 16.94 5.89
N GLY A 74 -7.01 16.42 6.29
CA GLY A 74 -7.48 15.09 5.97
C GLY A 74 -7.15 14.00 7.00
N SER A 75 -6.38 14.32 8.06
CA SER A 75 -6.10 13.40 9.17
C SER A 75 -7.35 13.09 10.00
N GLU A 76 -8.37 13.96 9.98
CA GLU A 76 -9.67 13.72 10.59
C GLU A 76 -10.43 12.52 9.97
N HIS A 77 -9.99 12.07 8.80
CA HIS A 77 -10.51 10.86 8.14
C HIS A 77 -9.70 9.61 8.47
N GLY A 78 -8.63 9.74 9.26
CA GLY A 78 -7.74 8.65 9.67
C GLY A 78 -6.88 8.09 8.54
N ASP A 79 -6.30 6.94 8.82
CA ASP A 79 -5.47 6.13 7.93
C ASP A 79 -6.17 4.83 7.56
N VAL A 80 -5.80 4.27 6.42
CA VAL A 80 -6.32 2.99 5.92
C VAL A 80 -5.21 1.95 5.86
N GLU A 81 -5.52 0.74 6.31
CA GLU A 81 -4.66 -0.44 6.19
C GLU A 81 -5.16 -1.31 5.04
N TYR A 82 -4.24 -1.72 4.18
CA TYR A 82 -4.46 -2.66 3.08
C TYR A 82 -3.53 -3.87 3.24
N GLU A 83 -3.95 -5.04 2.76
CA GLU A 83 -3.14 -6.26 2.84
C GLU A 83 -3.22 -7.14 1.59
N LEU A 84 -2.19 -7.98 1.42
CA LEU A 84 -2.19 -9.12 0.52
C LEU A 84 -1.51 -10.31 1.21
N THR A 85 -2.13 -11.47 1.19
CA THR A 85 -1.54 -12.72 1.69
C THR A 85 -0.93 -13.53 0.56
N ARG A 86 0.04 -14.38 0.89
CA ARG A 86 0.68 -15.29 -0.08
C ARG A 86 -0.32 -16.21 -0.77
N ASP A 87 -1.25 -16.78 -0.01
CA ASP A 87 -2.34 -17.62 -0.55
C ASP A 87 -3.18 -16.86 -1.58
N ARG A 88 -3.58 -15.61 -1.29
CA ARG A 88 -4.33 -14.79 -2.26
C ARG A 88 -3.50 -14.42 -3.48
N TRP A 89 -2.19 -14.18 -3.32
CA TRP A 89 -1.29 -13.90 -4.42
C TRP A 89 -1.12 -15.12 -5.34
N GLN A 90 -1.01 -16.34 -4.80
CA GLN A 90 -0.90 -17.59 -5.57
C GLN A 90 -2.16 -17.96 -6.36
N ARG A 91 -3.32 -17.42 -5.98
CA ARG A 91 -4.61 -17.68 -6.64
C ARG A 91 -4.95 -16.70 -7.77
N ARG A 92 -4.05 -15.77 -8.08
CA ARG A 92 -4.21 -14.82 -9.19
C ARG A 92 -3.77 -15.42 -10.51
#